data_AF-A0A1F7BF84-F1
#
_entry.id   AF-A0A1F7BF84-F1
#
_cell.length_a   1.000
_cell.length_b   1.000
_cell.length_c   1.000
_cell.angle_alpha   90.00
_cell.angle_beta   90.00
_cell.angle_gamma   90.00
#
_symmetry.space_group_name_H-M   'P 1'
#
loop_
_entity.id
_entity.type
_entity.pdbx_description
1 polymer ?
#
loop_
_entity_poly.entity_id
_entity_poly.type
_entity_poly.pdbx_seq_one_letter_code
_entity_poly.pdbx_strand_id
1 'polypeptide(L)'
;MLRFLHTLSGILFYVLGATFFLAYLTFRNDIVPMWSAWWMQVADLPFGLVALLYGGLSLYLSVHGTNGKSKVLPWIIGVPLVLLFAGLLVFNFWQKASVL
;
A
#
# COMPACT_ATOMS: atom_id res chain seq x y z
N MET A 1 -14.65 -14.35 2.58
CA MET A 1 -13.47 -13.69 3.20
C MET A 1 -12.62 -12.93 2.18
N LEU A 2 -12.14 -13.55 1.08
CA LEU A 2 -11.33 -12.84 0.05
C LEU A 2 -12.00 -11.58 -0.53
N ARG A 3 -13.29 -11.65 -0.88
CA ARG A 3 -14.04 -10.48 -1.36
C ARG A 3 -14.13 -9.36 -0.33
N PHE A 4 -14.31 -9.71 0.95
CA PHE A 4 -14.33 -8.73 2.03
C PHE A 4 -12.98 -8.02 2.18
N LEU A 5 -11.88 -8.78 2.18
CA LEU A 5 -10.52 -8.22 2.20
C LEU A 5 -10.26 -7.30 1.01
N HIS A 6 -10.72 -7.67 -0.19
CA HIS A 6 -10.60 -6.85 -1.40
C HIS A 6 -11.39 -5.54 -1.29
N THR A 7 -12.64 -5.58 -0.83
CA THR A 7 -13.44 -4.37 -0.60
C THR A 7 -12.83 -3.48 0.48
N LEU A 8 -12.43 -4.06 1.62
CA LEU A 8 -11.85 -3.30 2.72
C LEU A 8 -10.53 -2.63 2.32
N SER A 9 -9.62 -3.38 1.69
CA SER A 9 -8.36 -2.81 1.18
C SER A 9 -8.62 -1.75 0.11
N GLY A 10 -9.64 -1.91 -0.75
CA GLY A 10 -10.04 -0.89 -1.70
C GLY A 10 -10.51 0.41 -1.03
N ILE A 11 -11.40 0.31 -0.03
CA ILE A 11 -11.87 1.49 0.74
C ILE A 11 -10.68 2.21 1.38
N LEU A 12 -9.82 1.46 2.07
CA LEU A 12 -8.63 2.02 2.71
C LEU A 12 -7.67 2.64 1.69
N PHE A 13 -7.52 2.04 0.50
CA PHE A 13 -6.64 2.56 -0.56
C PHE A 13 -7.11 3.93 -1.02
N TYR A 14 -8.41 4.09 -1.29
CA TYR A 14 -8.96 5.36 -1.73
C TYR A 14 -8.94 6.41 -0.63
N VAL A 15 -9.22 6.04 0.62
CA VAL A 15 -9.20 6.99 1.75
C VAL A 15 -7.77 7.46 2.05
N LEU A 16 -6.82 6.52 2.19
CA LEU A 16 -5.41 6.87 2.42
C LEU A 16 -4.83 7.61 1.22
N GLY A 17 -5.10 7.17 0.00
CA GLY A 17 -4.64 7.85 -1.22
C GLY A 17 -5.16 9.28 -1.33
N ALA A 18 -6.45 9.50 -1.06
CA ALA A 18 -7.04 10.84 -1.10
C ALA A 18 -6.44 11.76 -0.01
N THR A 19 -6.31 11.27 1.22
CA THR A 19 -5.72 12.06 2.33
C THR A 19 -4.24 12.34 2.09
N PHE A 20 -3.49 11.37 1.56
CA PHE A 20 -2.09 11.56 1.17
C PHE A 20 -1.95 12.60 0.06
N PHE A 21 -2.79 12.51 -0.98
CA PHE A 21 -2.81 13.47 -2.07
C PHE A 21 -3.16 14.89 -1.60
N LEU A 22 -4.15 15.02 -0.71
CA LEU A 22 -4.50 16.31 -0.10
C LEU A 22 -3.34 16.87 0.71
N ALA A 23 -2.68 16.05 1.54
CA ALA A 23 -1.50 16.48 2.29
C ALA A 23 -0.36 16.93 1.36
N TYR A 24 -0.14 16.23 0.25
CA TYR A 24 0.84 16.64 -0.75
C TYR A 24 0.48 18.02 -1.37
N LEU A 25 -0.78 18.25 -1.70
CA LEU A 25 -1.23 19.54 -2.23
C LEU A 25 -1.08 20.65 -1.21
N THR A 26 -1.49 20.45 0.05
CA THR A 26 -1.37 21.46 1.10
C THR A 26 0.10 21.76 1.40
N PHE A 27 0.96 20.75 1.46
CA PHE A 27 2.41 20.92 1.59
C PHE A 27 2.98 21.75 0.45
N ARG A 28 2.62 21.44 -0.80
CA ARG A 28 3.16 22.12 -1.99
C ARG A 28 2.68 23.57 -2.15
N ASN A 29 1.58 23.93 -1.51
CA ASN A 29 1.07 25.30 -1.49
C ASN A 29 1.42 26.05 -0.19
N ASP A 30 2.33 25.51 0.64
CA ASP A 30 2.70 26.06 1.95
C ASP A 30 1.50 26.24 2.92
N ILE A 31 0.42 25.49 2.70
CA ILE A 31 -0.76 25.45 3.56
C ILE A 31 -0.52 24.39 4.63
N VAL A 32 -0.24 24.82 5.86
CA VAL A 32 -0.02 23.92 7.01
C VAL A 32 1.09 22.87 6.72
N PRO A 33 2.31 23.30 6.36
CA PRO A 33 3.35 22.40 5.84
C PRO A 33 3.81 21.35 6.87
N MET A 34 3.84 21.70 8.16
CA MET A 34 4.26 20.79 9.23
C MET A 34 3.33 19.57 9.35
N TRP A 35 2.02 19.79 9.43
CA TRP A 35 1.04 18.70 9.54
C TRP A 35 0.96 17.86 8.27
N SER A 36 1.09 18.51 7.12
CA SER A 36 1.10 17.85 5.81
C SER A 36 2.30 16.90 5.68
N ALA A 37 3.51 17.38 6.02
CA ALA A 37 4.72 16.58 6.01
C ALA A 37 4.65 15.40 7.00
N TRP A 38 4.14 15.65 8.21
CA TRP A 38 3.93 14.61 9.21
C TRP A 38 2.98 13.51 8.71
N TRP A 39 1.84 13.91 8.13
CA TRP A 39 0.87 12.94 7.61
C TRP A 39 1.46 12.11 6.47
N MET A 40 2.15 12.74 5.52
CA MET A 40 2.83 12.03 4.43
C MET A 40 3.85 11.01 4.95
N GLN A 41 4.56 11.30 6.05
CA GLN A 41 5.50 10.34 6.65
C GLN A 41 4.78 9.17 7.34
N VAL A 42 3.72 9.43 8.11
CA VAL A 42 3.00 8.40 8.86
C VAL A 42 2.16 7.51 7.94
N ALA A 43 1.55 8.10 6.91
CA ALA A 43 0.65 7.40 6.00
C ALA A 43 1.37 6.56 4.93
N ASP A 44 2.68 6.76 4.71
CA ASP A 44 3.46 6.08 3.67
C ASP A 44 3.38 4.55 3.74
N LEU A 45 3.78 3.95 4.88
CA LEU A 45 3.73 2.50 5.06
C LEU A 45 2.30 1.92 5.09
N PRO A 46 1.32 2.50 5.82
CA PRO A 46 -0.07 2.08 5.74
C PRO A 46 -0.62 2.11 4.31
N PHE A 47 -0.33 3.17 3.55
CA PHE A 47 -0.77 3.30 2.17
C PHE A 47 -0.12 2.25 1.27
N GLY A 48 1.19 2.04 1.38
CA GLY A 48 1.91 1.00 0.65
C GLY A 48 1.37 -0.41 0.93
N LEU A 49 1.09 -0.74 2.19
CA LEU A 49 0.49 -2.01 2.58
C LEU A 49 -0.87 -2.22 1.90
N VAL A 50 -1.73 -1.22 2.00
CA VAL A 50 -3.09 -1.31 1.47
C VAL A 50 -3.10 -1.33 -0.06
N ALA A 51 -2.20 -0.59 -0.71
CA ALA A 51 -2.01 -0.63 -2.16
C ALA A 51 -1.60 -2.02 -2.65
N LEU A 52 -0.64 -2.66 -1.96
CA LEU A 52 -0.19 -4.02 -2.30
C LEU A 52 -1.28 -5.06 -2.04
N LEU A 53 -2.04 -4.94 -0.94
CA LEU A 53 -3.17 -5.83 -0.64
C LEU A 53 -4.27 -5.70 -1.69
N TYR A 54 -4.70 -4.48 -1.99
CA TYR A 54 -5.77 -4.24 -2.95
C TYR A 54 -5.36 -4.67 -4.37
N GLY A 55 -4.15 -4.28 -4.81
CA GLY A 55 -3.61 -4.67 -6.11
C GLY A 55 -3.41 -6.18 -6.23
N GLY A 56 -2.84 -6.80 -5.20
CA GLY A 56 -2.61 -8.25 -5.15
C GLY A 56 -3.90 -9.07 -5.16
N LEU A 57 -4.90 -8.67 -4.37
CA LEU A 57 -6.21 -9.30 -4.38
C LEU A 57 -6.94 -9.10 -5.71
N SER A 58 -6.82 -7.91 -6.32
CA SER A 58 -7.40 -7.63 -7.64
C SER A 58 -6.79 -8.54 -8.72
N LEU A 59 -5.46 -8.67 -8.73
CA LEU A 59 -4.75 -9.57 -9.64
C LEU A 59 -5.15 -11.03 -9.41
N TYR A 60 -5.16 -11.46 -8.14
CA TYR A 60 -5.55 -12.82 -7.79
C TYR A 60 -6.97 -13.14 -8.25
N LEU A 61 -7.94 -12.25 -8.00
CA LEU A 61 -9.33 -12.45 -8.39
C LEU A 61 -9.51 -12.46 -9.92
N SER A 62 -8.75 -11.64 -10.65
CA SER A 62 -8.77 -11.60 -12.11
C SER A 62 -8.29 -12.91 -12.75
N VAL A 63 -7.22 -13.52 -12.20
CA VAL A 63 -6.63 -14.75 -12.74
C VAL A 63 -7.34 -16.01 -12.21
N HIS A 64 -7.82 -16.01 -10.96
CA HIS A 64 -8.46 -17.18 -10.35
C HIS A 64 -9.85 -17.48 -10.93
N GLY A 65 -10.53 -16.49 -11.50
CA GLY A 65 -11.85 -16.68 -12.11
C GLY A 65 -11.85 -17.44 -13.44
N THR A 66 -10.70 -17.52 -14.12
CA THR A 66 -10.60 -18.04 -15.50
C THR A 66 -10.07 -19.47 -15.59
N ASN A 67 -9.27 -19.92 -14.63
CA ASN A 67 -8.69 -21.27 -14.62
C ASN A 67 -8.81 -21.87 -13.22
N GLY A 68 -9.36 -23.09 -13.12
CA GLY A 68 -9.71 -23.77 -11.87
C GLY A 68 -8.62 -23.76 -10.78
N LYS A 69 -9.01 -24.13 -9.54
CA LYS A 69 -8.25 -23.94 -8.29
C LYS A 69 -6.74 -24.32 -8.38
N SER A 70 -5.90 -23.37 -8.81
CA SER A 70 -4.45 -23.52 -8.79
C SER A 70 -3.90 -23.22 -7.39
N LYS A 71 -3.23 -24.22 -6.79
CA LYS A 71 -2.57 -24.09 -5.49
C LYS A 71 -1.31 -23.22 -5.54
N VAL A 72 -0.75 -22.98 -6.73
CA VAL A 72 0.52 -22.27 -6.93
C VAL A 72 0.30 -20.77 -7.16
N LEU A 73 -0.85 -20.39 -7.72
CA LEU A 73 -1.21 -18.99 -7.99
C LEU A 73 -1.04 -18.03 -6.79
N PRO A 74 -1.49 -18.36 -5.55
CA PRO A 74 -1.31 -17.45 -4.41
C PRO A 74 0.16 -17.25 -4.04
N TRP A 75 1.04 -18.23 -4.29
CA TRP A 75 2.47 -18.10 -4.04
C TRP A 75 3.15 -17.21 -5.07
N ILE A 76 2.80 -17.36 -6.35
CA ILE A 76 3.35 -16.54 -7.45
C ILE A 76 3.02 -15.07 -7.26
N ILE A 77 1.82 -14.76 -6.76
CA ILE A 77 1.40 -13.37 -6.50
C ILE A 77 1.90 -12.90 -5.12
N GLY A 78 1.78 -13.73 -4.09
CA GLY A 78 2.08 -13.36 -2.72
C GLY A 78 3.55 -13.10 -2.46
N VAL A 79 4.46 -13.94 -2.98
CA VAL A 79 5.90 -13.79 -2.73
C VAL A 79 6.45 -12.45 -3.26
N PRO A 80 6.19 -12.04 -4.51
CA PRO A 80 6.59 -10.71 -4.98
C PRO A 80 6.02 -9.57 -4.15
N LEU A 81 4.75 -9.65 -3.72
CA LEU A 81 4.13 -8.60 -2.90
C LEU A 81 4.79 -8.48 -1.53
N VAL A 82 5.12 -9.61 -0.90
CA VAL A 82 5.85 -9.64 0.38
C VAL A 82 7.25 -9.04 0.22
N LEU A 83 7.95 -9.38 -0.86
CA LEU A 83 9.27 -8.82 -1.16
C LEU A 83 9.21 -7.30 -1.42
N LEU A 84 8.21 -6.84 -2.17
CA LEU A 84 7.99 -5.41 -2.39
C LEU A 84 7.72 -4.68 -1.07
N PHE A 85 6.85 -5.21 -0.22
CA PHE A 85 6.56 -4.60 1.07
C PHE A 85 7.78 -4.60 2.01
N ALA A 86 8.55 -5.68 2.03
CA ALA A 86 9.81 -5.75 2.78
C ALA A 86 10.80 -4.69 2.27
N GLY A 87 10.89 -4.49 0.95
CA GLY A 87 11.68 -3.40 0.36
C GLY A 87 11.24 -2.02 0.85
N LEU A 88 9.93 -1.75 0.86
CA LEU A 88 9.38 -0.50 1.40
C LEU A 88 9.74 -0.29 2.87
N LEU A 89 9.67 -1.34 3.69
CA LEU A 89 10.10 -1.27 5.10
C LEU A 89 11.58 -0.91 5.21
N VAL A 90 12.44 -1.58 4.45
CA VAL A 90 13.88 -1.29 4.44
C VAL A 90 14.11 0.16 4.06
N PHE A 91 13.53 0.65 2.96
CA PHE A 91 13.71 2.05 2.54
C PHE A 91 13.17 3.06 3.55
N ASN A 92 12.02 2.79 4.17
CA ASN A 92 11.41 3.70 5.14
C ASN A 92 12.25 3.85 6.42
N PHE A 93 12.91 2.77 6.87
CA PHE A 93 13.75 2.79 8.08
C PHE A 93 15.25 3.00 7.82
N TRP A 94 15.73 2.79 6.59
CA TRP A 94 17.15 2.96 6.23
C TRP A 94 17.69 4.33 6.61
N GLN A 95 16.92 5.38 6.36
CA GLN A 95 17.33 6.75 6.63
C GLN A 95 17.29 7.11 8.13
N LYS A 96 16.57 6.36 8.96
CA LYS A 96 16.63 6.50 10.43
C LYS A 96 17.85 5.81 11.03
N ALA A 97 18.34 4.74 10.40
CA ALA A 97 19.50 3.99 10.88
C ALA A 97 20.84 4.69 10.57
N SER A 98 20.91 5.52 9.53
CA SER A 98 22.13 6.24 9.14
C SER A 98 22.38 7.56 9.89
N VAL A 99 21.47 7.96 10.80
CA VAL A 99 21.52 9.21 11.58
C VAL A 99 21.74 8.94 13.09
N LEU A 100 21.88 7.66 13.47
CA LEU A 100 22.32 7.21 14.80
C LEU A 100 23.80 6.79 14.73
#